data_AF-W4JUM9-F1
#
_entry.id   AF-W4JUM9-F1
#
_cell.length_a   1.000
_cell.length_b   1.000
_cell.length_c   1.000
_cell.angle_alpha   90.00
_cell.angle_beta   90.00
_cell.angle_gamma   90.00
#
_symmetry.space_group_name_H-M   'P 1'
#
loop_
_entity.id
_entity.type
_entity.pdbx_description
1 polymer ?
#
loop_
_entity_poly.entity_id
_entity_poly.type
_entity_poly.pdbx_seq_one_letter_code
_entity_poly.pdbx_strand_id
1 'polypeptide(L)'
;MGTKYGLDDPQGDLATYFEKSATLVRHLFERLEEDYIGPWIQLARESFAAYPIPVTFIAIFASLSFIPIITFVVFSLLIGASFLFFALCVAFTASVSVVLLFAAILLLTLTAIFFISAFFTVSGLTVYLSTRLLLHLRASGLQGLDIWRNEARQIVLHVRSAPVPAEESDEFSDDSAVVIKKEGAETDKLSDADVVYPSATNDAQKNEVYETKDEINA
;
A
#
# COMPACT_ATOMS: atom_id res chain seq x y z
N MET A 1 -16.00 -23.76 -31.07
CA MET A 1 -17.12 -23.01 -30.48
C MET A 1 -16.59 -22.40 -29.19
N GLY A 2 -15.96 -21.23 -29.30
CA GLY A 2 -15.18 -20.63 -28.22
C GLY A 2 -15.98 -19.52 -27.55
N THR A 3 -16.32 -19.71 -26.28
CA THR A 3 -16.81 -18.62 -25.43
C THR A 3 -15.63 -17.68 -25.18
N LYS A 4 -15.62 -16.55 -25.88
CA LYS A 4 -14.78 -15.40 -25.54
C LYS A 4 -15.19 -14.97 -24.12
N TYR A 5 -14.42 -15.37 -23.13
CA TYR A 5 -14.37 -14.70 -21.83
C TYR A 5 -13.74 -13.34 -22.11
N GLY A 6 -14.60 -12.38 -22.48
CA GLY A 6 -14.21 -10.99 -22.59
C GLY A 6 -13.75 -10.54 -21.22
N LEU A 7 -12.54 -9.99 -21.18
CA LEU A 7 -11.95 -9.29 -20.04
C LEU A 7 -13.06 -8.61 -19.23
N ASP A 8 -13.31 -9.20 -18.07
CA ASP A 8 -14.35 -8.82 -17.12
C ASP A 8 -14.05 -7.38 -16.71
N ASP A 9 -14.82 -6.43 -17.23
CA ASP A 9 -14.70 -5.03 -16.88
C ASP A 9 -15.18 -4.92 -15.42
N PRO A 10 -14.27 -4.81 -14.42
CA PRO A 10 -14.66 -4.94 -13.01
C PRO A 10 -15.66 -3.84 -12.61
N GLN A 11 -15.67 -2.73 -13.36
CA GLN A 11 -16.63 -1.65 -13.20
C GLN A 11 -18.04 -2.03 -13.66
N GLY A 12 -18.17 -2.87 -14.69
CA GLY A 12 -19.46 -3.37 -15.19
C GLY A 12 -20.15 -4.34 -14.25
N ASP A 13 -19.37 -5.15 -13.52
CA ASP A 13 -19.90 -6.05 -12.49
C ASP A 13 -20.47 -5.25 -11.31
N LEU A 14 -19.78 -4.21 -10.83
CA LEU A 14 -20.31 -3.33 -9.78
C LEU A 14 -21.62 -2.67 -10.19
N ALA A 15 -21.70 -2.14 -11.42
CA ALA A 15 -22.93 -1.53 -11.94
C ALA A 15 -24.10 -2.55 -11.93
N THR A 16 -23.84 -3.79 -12.31
CA THR A 16 -24.83 -4.87 -12.30
C THR A 16 -25.28 -5.21 -10.87
N TYR A 17 -24.39 -5.19 -9.87
CA TYR A 17 -24.77 -5.36 -8.46
C TYR A 17 -25.62 -4.19 -7.93
N PHE A 18 -25.33 -2.95 -8.34
CA PHE A 18 -26.16 -1.80 -7.99
C PHE A 18 -27.54 -1.89 -8.62
N GLU A 19 -27.65 -2.30 -9.88
CA GLU A 19 -28.95 -2.48 -10.53
C GLU A 19 -29.76 -3.62 -9.89
N LYS A 20 -29.09 -4.72 -9.53
CA LYS A 20 -29.71 -5.84 -8.82
C LYS A 20 -30.18 -5.49 -7.42
N SER A 21 -29.40 -4.71 -6.67
CA SER A 21 -29.79 -4.25 -5.34
C SER A 21 -30.92 -3.21 -5.41
N ALA A 22 -30.88 -2.29 -6.38
CA ALA A 22 -31.96 -1.32 -6.61
C ALA A 22 -33.28 -2.01 -6.99
N THR A 23 -33.25 -3.01 -7.87
CA THR A 23 -34.45 -3.80 -8.22
C THR A 23 -34.99 -4.59 -7.03
N LEU A 24 -34.13 -5.16 -6.18
CA LEU A 24 -34.53 -5.81 -4.94
C LEU A 24 -35.21 -4.85 -3.95
N VAL A 25 -34.61 -3.68 -3.71
CA VAL A 25 -35.19 -2.67 -2.81
C VAL A 25 -36.54 -2.20 -3.34
N ARG A 26 -36.65 -2.00 -4.66
CA ARG A 26 -37.92 -1.62 -5.28
C ARG A 26 -38.98 -2.69 -5.15
N HIS A 27 -38.65 -3.96 -5.41
CA HIS A 27 -39.59 -5.06 -5.25
C HIS A 27 -40.04 -5.26 -3.79
N LEU A 28 -39.12 -5.07 -2.83
CA LEU A 28 -39.44 -5.06 -1.40
C LEU A 28 -40.38 -3.90 -1.05
N PHE A 29 -40.15 -2.72 -1.61
CA PHE A 29 -40.99 -1.55 -1.38
C PHE A 29 -42.38 -1.73 -1.96
N GLU A 30 -42.49 -2.21 -3.20
CA GLU A 30 -43.76 -2.55 -3.86
C GLU A 30 -44.56 -3.56 -3.03
N ARG A 31 -43.88 -4.60 -2.52
CA ARG A 31 -44.51 -5.59 -1.66
C ARG A 31 -44.94 -5.03 -0.29
N LEU A 32 -44.12 -4.16 0.31
CA LEU A 32 -44.47 -3.47 1.55
C LEU A 32 -45.68 -2.56 1.36
N GLU A 33 -45.73 -1.88 0.23
CA GLU A 33 -46.83 -0.99 -0.10
C GLU A 33 -48.13 -1.77 -0.28
N GLU A 34 -48.08 -2.88 -1.00
CA GLU A 34 -49.26 -3.71 -1.28
C GLU A 34 -49.72 -4.51 -0.04
N ASP A 35 -48.80 -5.21 0.63
CA ASP A 35 -49.13 -6.13 1.74
C ASP A 35 -49.41 -5.39 3.06
N TYR A 36 -48.73 -4.26 3.32
CA TYR A 36 -48.86 -3.54 4.59
C TYR A 36 -49.56 -2.20 4.42
N ILE A 37 -49.08 -1.30 3.56
CA ILE A 37 -49.58 0.08 3.55
C ILE A 37 -51.03 0.14 3.04
N GLY A 38 -51.35 -0.62 2.01
CA GLY A 38 -52.68 -0.73 1.40
C GLY A 38 -53.82 -0.93 2.41
N PRO A 39 -53.83 -2.02 3.19
CA PRO A 39 -54.91 -2.28 4.15
C PRO A 39 -55.00 -1.24 5.26
N TRP A 40 -53.87 -0.69 5.74
CA TRP A 40 -53.88 0.36 6.77
C TRP A 40 -54.53 1.65 6.28
N ILE A 41 -54.28 2.06 5.04
CA ILE A 41 -54.90 3.25 4.45
C ILE A 41 -56.41 3.08 4.32
N GLN A 42 -56.85 1.90 3.86
CA GLN A 42 -58.29 1.60 3.73
C GLN A 42 -58.97 1.61 5.10
N LEU A 43 -58.37 0.94 6.09
CA LEU A 43 -58.86 0.93 7.48
C LEU A 43 -58.91 2.34 8.10
N ALA A 44 -57.89 3.17 7.83
CA ALA A 44 -57.87 4.54 8.30
C ALA A 44 -59.03 5.34 7.71
N ARG A 45 -59.28 5.25 6.39
CA ARG A 45 -60.39 5.96 5.73
C ARG A 45 -61.75 5.56 6.30
N GLU A 46 -62.00 4.27 6.47
CA GLU A 46 -63.24 3.77 7.05
C GLU A 46 -63.42 4.24 8.51
N SER A 47 -62.33 4.21 9.29
CA SER A 47 -62.34 4.65 10.69
C SER A 47 -62.62 6.15 10.83
N PHE A 48 -62.05 6.99 9.96
CA PHE A 48 -62.31 8.43 9.95
C PHE A 48 -63.75 8.76 9.59
N ALA A 49 -64.39 7.97 8.70
CA ALA A 49 -65.79 8.14 8.35
C ALA A 49 -66.73 7.76 9.51
N ALA A 50 -66.38 6.72 10.27
CA ALA A 50 -67.20 6.24 11.38
C ALA A 50 -67.05 7.08 12.66
N TYR A 51 -65.82 7.48 13.03
CA TYR A 51 -65.53 8.12 14.32
C TYR A 51 -64.45 9.23 14.21
N PRO A 52 -64.80 10.44 13.73
CA PRO A 52 -63.81 11.47 13.41
C PRO A 52 -63.06 12.03 14.64
N ILE A 53 -63.71 12.11 15.80
CA ILE A 53 -63.12 12.69 17.03
C ILE A 53 -62.02 11.78 17.63
N PRO A 54 -62.26 10.49 17.94
CA PRO A 54 -61.20 9.66 18.53
C PRO A 54 -60.05 9.38 17.55
N VAL A 55 -60.34 9.25 16.25
CA VAL A 55 -59.31 8.95 15.25
C VAL A 55 -58.35 10.13 15.08
N THR A 56 -58.84 11.37 15.05
CA THR A 56 -57.96 12.57 15.02
C THR A 56 -57.10 12.70 16.28
N PHE A 57 -57.65 12.40 17.45
CA PHE A 57 -56.88 12.36 18.71
C PHE A 57 -55.74 11.31 18.65
N ILE A 58 -56.05 10.09 18.22
CA ILE A 58 -55.06 9.02 18.05
C ILE A 58 -54.01 9.40 17.02
N ALA A 59 -54.40 10.01 15.89
CA ALA A 59 -53.46 10.43 14.85
C ALA A 59 -52.48 11.50 15.34
N ILE A 60 -52.98 12.51 16.08
CA ILE A 60 -52.13 13.56 16.67
C ILE A 60 -51.23 12.97 17.76
N PHE A 61 -51.78 12.12 18.64
CA PHE A 61 -51.01 11.45 19.68
C PHE A 61 -49.91 10.55 19.08
N ALA A 62 -50.23 9.77 18.05
CA ALA A 62 -49.28 8.95 17.31
C ALA A 62 -48.19 9.81 16.66
N SER A 63 -48.56 10.90 16.00
CA SER A 63 -47.60 11.81 15.37
C SER A 63 -46.65 12.46 16.39
N LEU A 64 -47.17 12.92 17.53
CA LEU A 64 -46.39 13.54 18.60
C LEU A 64 -45.51 12.53 19.35
N SER A 65 -45.96 11.29 19.50
CA SER A 65 -45.20 10.20 20.14
C SER A 65 -44.17 9.56 19.19
N PHE A 66 -44.35 9.68 17.88
CA PHE A 66 -43.39 9.17 16.92
C PHE A 66 -42.07 9.95 16.93
N ILE A 67 -42.13 11.27 17.17
CA ILE A 67 -40.94 12.13 17.30
C ILE A 67 -39.97 11.61 18.38
N PRO A 68 -40.37 11.41 19.65
CA PRO A 68 -39.47 10.92 20.68
C PRO A 68 -38.97 9.49 20.43
N ILE A 69 -39.76 8.64 19.75
CA ILE A 69 -39.33 7.28 19.39
C ILE A 69 -38.21 7.34 18.33
N ILE A 70 -38.41 8.12 17.26
CA ILE A 70 -37.38 8.29 16.24
C ILE A 70 -36.12 8.90 16.84
N THR A 71 -36.25 9.98 17.63
CA THR A 71 -35.06 10.61 18.21
C THR A 71 -34.32 9.63 19.10
N PHE A 72 -35.02 8.84 19.92
CA PHE A 72 -34.40 7.80 20.73
C PHE A 72 -33.64 6.77 19.87
N VAL A 73 -34.24 6.27 18.78
CA VAL A 73 -33.59 5.32 17.87
C VAL A 73 -32.35 5.93 17.21
N VAL A 74 -32.46 7.15 16.69
CA VAL A 74 -31.35 7.85 16.02
C VAL A 74 -30.21 8.13 17.01
N PHE A 75 -30.53 8.63 18.21
CA PHE A 75 -29.52 8.87 19.24
C PHE A 75 -28.85 7.56 19.71
N SER A 76 -29.62 6.49 19.88
CA SER A 76 -29.09 5.18 20.25
C SER A 76 -28.11 4.65 19.19
N LEU A 77 -28.48 4.72 17.90
CA LEU A 77 -27.61 4.35 16.80
C LEU A 77 -26.37 5.24 16.72
N LEU A 78 -26.51 6.56 16.89
CA LEU A 78 -25.40 7.51 16.87
C LEU A 78 -24.40 7.23 18.00
N ILE A 79 -24.89 6.95 19.20
CA ILE A 79 -24.06 6.59 20.35
C ILE A 79 -23.32 5.28 20.06
N GLY A 80 -24.01 4.25 19.55
CA GLY A 80 -23.41 2.99 19.17
C GLY A 80 -22.31 3.15 18.11
N ALA A 81 -22.59 3.91 17.05
CA ALA A 81 -21.62 4.22 16.00
C ALA A 81 -20.42 5.01 16.56
N SER A 82 -20.65 5.95 17.47
CA SER A 82 -19.58 6.74 18.11
C SER A 82 -18.66 5.86 18.95
N PHE A 83 -19.22 4.93 19.73
CA PHE A 83 -18.43 3.96 20.50
C PHE A 83 -17.62 3.04 19.60
N LEU A 84 -18.20 2.56 18.49
CA LEU A 84 -17.50 1.72 17.52
C LEU A 84 -16.33 2.47 16.88
N PHE A 85 -16.56 3.71 16.43
CA PHE A 85 -15.51 4.54 15.86
C PHE A 85 -14.39 4.82 16.87
N PHE A 86 -14.76 5.14 18.11
CA PHE A 86 -13.78 5.35 19.18
C PHE A 86 -12.96 4.10 19.46
N ALA A 87 -13.59 2.92 19.55
CA ALA A 87 -12.91 1.65 19.73
C ALA A 87 -11.92 1.36 18.58
N LEU A 88 -12.32 1.62 17.33
CA LEU A 88 -11.44 1.48 16.16
C LEU A 88 -10.26 2.46 16.21
N CYS A 89 -10.49 3.72 16.57
CA CYS A 89 -9.42 4.70 16.73
C CYS A 89 -8.39 4.27 17.80
N VAL A 90 -8.87 3.79 18.95
CA VAL A 90 -7.99 3.31 20.04
C VAL A 90 -7.23 2.07 19.61
N ALA A 91 -7.90 1.09 18.99
CA ALA A 91 -7.26 -0.13 18.50
C ALA A 91 -6.20 0.18 17.43
N PHE A 92 -6.51 1.08 16.50
CA PHE A 92 -5.57 1.52 15.46
C PHE A 92 -4.35 2.24 16.06
N THR A 93 -4.58 3.17 16.98
CA THR A 93 -3.50 3.91 17.66
C THR A 93 -2.60 2.96 18.47
N ALA A 94 -3.19 1.99 19.16
CA ALA A 94 -2.45 0.96 19.89
C ALA A 94 -1.65 0.04 18.95
N SER A 95 -2.21 -0.33 17.80
CA SER A 95 -1.49 -1.12 16.79
C SER A 95 -0.28 -0.37 16.23
N VAL A 96 -0.48 0.88 15.81
CA VAL A 96 0.59 1.73 15.27
C VAL A 96 1.69 1.96 16.30
N SER A 97 1.33 2.22 17.56
CA SER A 97 2.32 2.45 18.62
C SER A 97 3.19 1.22 18.89
N VAL A 98 2.60 0.02 18.90
CA VAL A 98 3.34 -1.25 19.04
C VAL A 98 4.28 -1.46 17.86
N VAL A 99 3.83 -1.24 16.62
CA VAL A 99 4.68 -1.36 15.42
C VAL A 99 5.85 -0.38 15.47
N LEU A 100 5.60 0.88 15.83
CA LEU A 100 6.65 1.89 15.98
C LEU A 100 7.66 1.53 17.08
N LEU A 101 7.18 0.97 18.19
CA LEU A 101 8.04 0.51 19.28
C LEU A 101 8.97 -0.61 18.80
N PHE A 102 8.44 -1.62 18.10
CA PHE A 102 9.28 -2.68 17.53
C PHE A 102 10.26 -2.17 16.48
N ALA A 103 9.83 -1.24 15.61
CA ALA A 103 10.70 -0.61 14.64
C ALA A 103 11.85 0.17 15.32
N ALA A 104 11.56 0.88 16.42
CA ALA A 104 12.57 1.59 17.19
C ALA A 104 13.57 0.62 17.87
N ILE A 105 13.09 -0.49 18.44
CA ILE A 105 13.95 -1.54 19.01
C ILE A 105 14.84 -2.14 17.91
N LEU A 106 14.28 -2.45 16.74
CA LEU A 106 15.02 -2.99 15.60
C LEU A 106 16.09 -2.01 15.12
N LEU A 107 15.76 -0.73 14.99
CA LEU A 107 16.72 0.30 14.59
C LEU A 107 17.84 0.43 15.63
N LEU A 108 17.51 0.38 16.92
CA LEU A 108 18.49 0.41 17.99
C LEU A 108 19.43 -0.81 17.95
N THR A 109 18.90 -2.02 17.75
CA THR A 109 19.72 -3.24 17.67
C THR A 109 20.59 -3.25 16.42
N LEU A 110 20.08 -2.84 15.26
CA LEU A 110 20.89 -2.69 14.04
C LEU A 110 22.03 -1.70 14.25
N THR A 111 21.73 -0.56 14.87
CA THR A 111 22.73 0.47 15.18
C THR A 111 23.81 -0.07 16.12
N ALA A 112 23.42 -0.81 17.17
CA ALA A 112 24.37 -1.44 18.09
C ALA A 112 25.24 -2.48 17.38
N ILE A 113 24.66 -3.37 16.57
CA ILE A 113 25.39 -4.37 15.79
C ILE A 113 26.34 -3.70 14.79
N PHE A 114 25.92 -2.61 14.15
CA PHE A 114 26.76 -1.82 13.26
C PHE A 114 27.99 -1.29 13.99
N PHE A 115 27.83 -0.68 15.17
CA PHE A 115 28.96 -0.19 15.96
C PHE A 115 29.88 -1.31 16.43
N ILE A 116 29.33 -2.44 16.89
CA ILE A 116 30.12 -3.61 17.27
C ILE A 116 30.92 -4.12 16.07
N SER A 117 30.27 -4.29 14.92
CA SER A 117 30.91 -4.74 13.68
C SER A 117 32.01 -3.79 13.22
N ALA A 118 31.76 -2.48 13.24
CA ALA A 118 32.74 -1.46 12.92
C ALA A 118 33.94 -1.51 13.88
N PHE A 119 33.69 -1.63 15.19
CA PHE A 119 34.73 -1.76 16.20
C PHE A 119 35.59 -3.00 15.98
N PHE A 120 34.97 -4.17 15.74
CA PHE A 120 35.69 -5.41 15.43
C PHE A 120 36.50 -5.30 14.13
N THR A 121 35.95 -4.65 13.10
CA THR A 121 36.64 -4.44 11.82
C THR A 121 37.86 -3.54 12.00
N VAL A 122 37.72 -2.41 12.69
CA VAL A 122 38.82 -1.47 12.97
C VAL A 122 39.88 -2.13 13.88
N SER A 123 39.44 -2.87 14.90
CA SER A 123 40.34 -3.60 15.81
C SER A 123 41.13 -4.68 15.07
N GLY A 124 40.44 -5.53 14.28
CA GLY A 124 41.08 -6.56 13.46
C GLY A 124 42.05 -5.95 12.45
N LEU A 125 41.67 -4.85 11.79
CA LEU A 125 42.54 -4.11 10.88
C LEU A 125 43.78 -3.56 11.61
N THR A 126 43.61 -3.02 12.82
CA THR A 126 44.71 -2.51 13.64
C THR A 126 45.68 -3.62 14.05
N VAL A 127 45.17 -4.77 14.49
CA VAL A 127 45.99 -5.95 14.84
C VAL A 127 46.71 -6.48 13.61
N TYR A 128 46.04 -6.58 12.47
CA TYR A 128 46.65 -7.01 11.20
C TYR A 128 47.78 -6.07 10.77
N LEU A 129 47.53 -4.75 10.77
CA LEU A 129 48.54 -3.76 10.41
C LEU A 129 49.71 -3.78 11.41
N SER A 130 49.44 -3.94 12.70
CA SER A 130 50.47 -4.01 13.75
C SER A 130 51.35 -5.25 13.62
N THR A 131 50.76 -6.41 13.39
CA THR A 131 51.50 -7.68 13.19
C THR A 131 52.34 -7.63 11.92
N ARG A 132 51.79 -7.13 10.81
CA ARG A 132 52.52 -6.95 9.55
C ARG A 132 53.67 -5.94 9.69
N LEU A 133 53.43 -4.82 10.37
CA LEU A 133 54.47 -3.83 10.67
C LEU A 133 55.59 -4.46 11.52
N LEU A 134 55.24 -5.22 12.56
CA LEU A 134 56.20 -5.92 13.40
C LEU A 134 57.06 -6.91 12.61
N LEU A 135 56.46 -7.64 11.66
CA LEU A 135 57.18 -8.55 10.76
C LEU A 135 58.17 -7.78 9.87
N HIS A 136 57.79 -6.64 9.30
CA HIS A 136 58.69 -5.81 8.50
C HIS A 136 59.81 -5.16 9.32
N LEU A 137 59.53 -4.68 10.54
CA LEU A 137 60.56 -4.16 11.44
C LEU A 137 61.58 -5.25 11.81
N ARG A 138 61.12 -6.49 12.02
CA ARG A 138 62.01 -7.60 12.35
C ARG A 138 62.86 -8.04 11.16
N ALA A 139 62.36 -7.93 9.93
CA ALA A 139 63.08 -8.32 8.71
C ALA A 139 64.09 -7.26 8.24
N SER A 140 63.72 -5.97 8.27
CA SER A 140 64.48 -4.90 7.60
C SER A 140 64.85 -3.72 8.52
N GLY A 141 64.59 -3.81 9.82
CA GLY A 141 64.86 -2.73 10.78
C GLY A 141 64.04 -1.46 10.50
N LEU A 142 64.65 -0.29 10.72
CA LEU A 142 64.00 1.01 10.51
C LEU A 142 63.62 1.28 9.04
N GLN A 143 64.33 0.68 8.08
CA GLN A 143 64.06 0.87 6.65
C GLN A 143 62.74 0.20 6.22
N GLY A 144 62.23 -0.78 7.00
CA GLY A 144 60.95 -1.43 6.76
C GLY A 144 59.74 -0.52 6.93
N LEU A 145 59.84 0.61 7.66
CA LEU A 145 58.75 1.57 7.85
C LEU A 145 58.37 2.28 6.55
N ASP A 146 59.35 2.70 5.76
CA ASP A 146 59.09 3.41 4.50
C ASP A 146 58.48 2.50 3.45
N ILE A 147 58.94 1.24 3.38
CA ILE A 147 58.38 0.20 2.52
C ILE A 147 56.92 -0.07 2.92
N TRP A 148 56.66 -0.31 4.21
CA TRP A 148 55.32 -0.53 4.73
C TRP A 148 54.39 0.67 4.47
N ARG A 149 54.85 1.91 4.66
CA ARG A 149 54.04 3.12 4.42
C ARG A 149 53.64 3.25 2.96
N ASN A 150 54.56 2.97 2.04
CA ASN A 150 54.29 3.03 0.61
C ASN A 150 53.34 1.91 0.17
N GLU A 151 53.50 0.69 0.69
CA GLU A 151 52.54 -0.41 0.48
C GLU A 151 51.16 -0.06 1.05
N ALA A 152 51.07 0.46 2.28
CA ALA A 152 49.80 0.83 2.90
C ALA A 152 49.08 1.93 2.11
N ARG A 153 49.82 2.95 1.63
CA ARG A 153 49.26 3.97 0.72
C ARG A 153 48.78 3.34 -0.59
N GLN A 154 49.55 2.45 -1.18
CA GLN A 154 49.13 1.77 -2.40
C GLN A 154 47.85 0.98 -2.17
N ILE A 155 47.72 0.20 -1.09
CA ILE A 155 46.50 -0.57 -0.79
C ILE A 155 45.29 0.35 -0.61
N VAL A 156 45.42 1.45 0.15
CA VAL A 156 44.32 2.39 0.37
C VAL A 156 43.91 3.11 -0.92
N LEU A 157 44.86 3.39 -1.81
CA LEU A 157 44.59 4.09 -3.07
C LEU A 157 44.17 3.15 -4.22
N HIS A 158 44.64 1.89 -4.26
CA HIS A 158 44.33 0.93 -5.33
C HIS A 158 42.94 0.33 -5.24
N VAL A 159 42.31 0.30 -4.06
CA VAL A 159 40.95 -0.27 -3.89
C VAL A 159 39.90 0.49 -4.72
N ARG A 160 40.19 1.71 -5.19
CA ARG A 160 39.27 2.49 -6.03
C ARG A 160 39.38 2.22 -7.54
N SER A 161 40.37 1.43 -7.97
CA SER A 161 40.60 1.12 -9.39
C SER A 161 40.46 -0.39 -9.62
N ALA A 162 39.30 -0.97 -9.29
CA ALA A 162 38.95 -2.23 -9.93
C ALA A 162 38.79 -1.91 -11.42
N PRO A 163 39.63 -2.46 -12.31
CA PRO A 163 39.35 -2.41 -13.73
C PRO A 163 38.00 -3.08 -13.87
N VAL A 164 36.98 -2.31 -14.25
CA VAL A 164 35.76 -2.90 -14.79
C VAL A 164 36.27 -3.83 -15.88
N PRO A 165 36.15 -5.16 -15.74
CA PRO A 165 36.47 -6.04 -16.84
C PRO A 165 35.62 -5.48 -17.97
N ALA A 166 36.29 -5.00 -19.02
CA ALA A 166 35.59 -4.73 -20.25
C ALA A 166 34.88 -6.05 -20.52
N GLU A 167 33.55 -6.05 -20.32
CA GLU A 167 32.73 -7.04 -20.98
C GLU A 167 33.19 -6.93 -22.41
N GLU A 168 33.88 -7.98 -22.85
CA GLU A 168 33.98 -8.31 -24.25
C GLU A 168 32.51 -8.30 -24.69
N SER A 169 32.10 -7.16 -25.24
CA SER A 169 30.86 -7.01 -25.95
C SER A 169 31.01 -7.98 -27.10
N ASP A 170 30.57 -9.21 -26.87
CA ASP A 170 30.42 -10.21 -27.90
C ASP A 170 29.64 -9.52 -29.02
N GLU A 171 30.38 -9.38 -30.10
CA GLU A 171 30.09 -8.72 -31.34
C GLU A 171 28.93 -9.49 -31.99
N PHE A 172 27.69 -9.34 -31.49
CA PHE A 172 26.52 -9.69 -32.27
C PHE A 172 26.25 -8.57 -33.26
N SER A 173 27.03 -8.65 -34.34
CA SER A 173 26.85 -7.95 -35.60
C SER A 173 25.49 -8.29 -36.18
N ASP A 174 24.47 -7.48 -35.87
CA ASP A 174 23.28 -7.36 -36.73
C ASP A 174 23.28 -5.98 -37.40
N ASP A 175 23.84 -6.02 -38.61
CA ASP A 175 23.46 -5.29 -39.81
C ASP A 175 22.09 -4.58 -39.74
N SER A 176 22.09 -3.24 -39.67
CA SER A 176 21.12 -2.39 -40.38
C SER A 176 21.39 -0.91 -40.07
N ALA A 177 22.44 -0.36 -40.68
CA ALA A 177 22.67 1.07 -40.75
C ALA A 177 21.71 1.70 -41.78
N VAL A 178 20.58 2.25 -41.31
CA VAL A 178 19.79 3.20 -42.11
C VAL A 178 20.32 4.61 -41.85
N VAL A 179 21.06 5.12 -42.83
CA VAL A 179 21.58 6.48 -42.89
C VAL A 179 20.43 7.46 -43.08
N ILE A 180 20.05 8.21 -42.03
CA ILE A 180 19.26 9.42 -42.18
C ILE A 180 20.22 10.61 -42.20
N LYS A 181 20.52 11.07 -43.41
CA LYS A 181 21.15 12.36 -43.68
C LYS A 181 20.20 13.47 -43.20
N LYS A 182 20.59 14.25 -42.20
CA LYS A 182 19.91 15.51 -41.86
C LYS A 182 20.89 16.67 -42.01
N GLU A 183 20.80 17.33 -43.16
CA GLU A 183 21.37 18.65 -43.40
C GLU A 183 20.75 19.67 -42.45
N GLY A 184 21.59 20.59 -41.99
CA GLY A 184 21.31 21.48 -40.88
C GLY A 184 20.27 22.57 -41.15
N ALA A 185 19.81 23.16 -40.05
CA ALA A 185 19.36 24.54 -39.99
C ALA A 185 19.47 25.00 -38.53
N GLU A 186 20.39 25.92 -38.33
CA GLU A 186 20.56 26.77 -37.16
C GLU A 186 19.39 27.77 -37.11
N THR A 187 18.60 27.76 -36.03
CA THR A 187 17.84 28.92 -35.53
C THR A 187 17.45 28.70 -34.07
N ASP A 188 18.25 29.29 -33.19
CA ASP A 188 17.89 30.24 -32.13
C ASP A 188 16.42 30.37 -31.62
N LYS A 189 16.32 30.65 -30.30
CA LYS A 189 15.16 31.08 -29.45
C LYS A 189 14.34 29.96 -28.76
N LEU A 190 14.38 29.86 -27.42
CA LEU A 190 13.69 30.67 -26.37
C LEU A 190 12.23 30.20 -26.16
N SER A 191 11.86 29.98 -24.88
CA SER A 191 10.58 29.41 -24.36
C SER A 191 10.49 27.90 -24.55
N ASP A 192 9.95 27.07 -23.66
CA ASP A 192 9.08 27.30 -22.52
C ASP A 192 9.17 26.05 -21.62
N ALA A 193 8.62 26.16 -20.42
CA ALA A 193 8.54 25.11 -19.43
C ALA A 193 7.92 23.80 -19.97
N ASP A 194 8.49 22.66 -19.59
CA ASP A 194 7.68 21.45 -19.45
C ASP A 194 8.17 20.59 -18.29
N VAL A 195 7.25 20.37 -17.35
CA VAL A 195 7.42 19.62 -16.11
C VAL A 195 7.23 18.15 -16.44
N VAL A 196 8.32 17.39 -16.50
CA VAL A 196 8.27 15.92 -16.64
C VAL A 196 8.14 15.29 -15.26
N TYR A 197 6.96 14.76 -14.95
CA TYR A 197 6.78 13.81 -13.84
C TYR A 197 7.16 12.41 -14.31
N PRO A 198 8.01 11.66 -13.59
CA PRO A 198 8.22 10.25 -13.85
C PRO A 198 7.01 9.43 -13.35
N SER A 199 6.28 8.83 -14.29
CA SER A 199 5.29 7.78 -14.03
C SER A 199 6.02 6.47 -13.78
N ALA A 200 6.11 6.07 -12.51
CA ALA A 200 6.56 4.74 -12.12
C ALA A 200 5.37 3.78 -12.26
N THR A 201 5.36 2.98 -13.32
CA THR A 201 4.44 1.84 -13.45
C THR A 201 5.23 0.55 -13.62
N ASN A 202 4.94 -0.35 -12.67
CA ASN A 202 4.95 -1.81 -12.75
C ASN A 202 6.27 -2.52 -13.01
N ASP A 203 6.71 -3.29 -12.00
CA ASP A 203 7.18 -4.65 -12.17
C ASP A 203 7.22 -5.36 -10.81
N ALA A 204 6.11 -6.03 -10.42
CA ALA A 204 6.13 -7.11 -9.43
C ALA A 204 4.81 -7.89 -9.42
N GLN A 205 4.52 -8.60 -10.50
CA GLN A 205 3.62 -9.75 -10.45
C GLN A 205 4.37 -10.96 -11.03
N LYS A 206 5.00 -11.74 -10.14
CA LYS A 206 5.50 -13.08 -10.45
C LYS A 206 4.89 -14.07 -9.47
N ASN A 207 3.84 -14.73 -9.95
CA ASN A 207 3.54 -16.15 -9.83
C ASN A 207 3.99 -16.89 -8.57
N GLU A 208 3.01 -17.38 -7.78
CA GLU A 208 2.86 -18.78 -7.35
C GLU A 208 1.35 -18.97 -7.07
N VAL A 209 0.50 -19.57 -7.91
CA VAL A 209 0.45 -20.94 -8.49
C VAL A 209 0.29 -22.02 -7.40
N TYR A 210 -0.99 -22.33 -7.14
CA TYR A 210 -1.63 -23.62 -6.83
C TYR A 210 -0.94 -24.66 -5.92
N GLU A 211 -1.57 -24.91 -4.76
CA GLU A 211 -1.80 -26.27 -4.24
C GLU A 211 -3.05 -26.21 -3.32
N THR A 212 -4.27 -26.47 -3.79
CA THR A 212 -4.90 -27.75 -4.18
C THR A 212 -5.06 -28.71 -3.00
N LYS A 213 -6.32 -28.76 -2.53
CA LYS A 213 -7.12 -29.95 -2.21
C LYS A 213 -6.88 -30.75 -0.92
N ASP A 214 -8.04 -31.26 -0.49
CA ASP A 214 -8.30 -32.43 0.34
C ASP A 214 -8.19 -32.25 1.85
N GLU A 215 -9.34 -32.02 2.50
CA GLU A 215 -9.87 -32.99 3.47
C GLU A 215 -11.32 -32.64 3.86
N ILE A 216 -12.26 -33.29 3.16
CA ILE A 216 -13.62 -33.54 3.63
C ILE A 216 -13.71 -35.06 3.76
N ASN A 217 -13.76 -35.57 5.00
CA ASN A 217 -14.43 -36.79 5.47
C ASN A 217 -13.63 -37.48 6.59
N ALA A 218 -14.02 -37.22 7.84
CA ALA A 218 -14.10 -38.23 8.90
C ALA A 218 -15.11 -37.76 9.96
#